data_AF-A0A1G8CRL7-F1
#
_entry.id   AF-A0A1G8CRL7-F1
#
_cell.length_a   1.000
_cell.length_b   1.000
_cell.length_c   1.000
_cell.angle_alpha   90.00
_cell.angle_beta   90.00
_cell.angle_gamma   90.00
#
_symmetry.space_group_name_H-M   'P 1'
#
loop_
_entity.id
_entity.type
_entity.pdbx_description
1 polymer ?
#
loop_
_entity_poly.entity_id
_entity_poly.type
_entity_poly.pdbx_seq_one_letter_code
_entity_poly.pdbx_strand_id
1 'polypeptide(L)' 'MFEDRNFSWNYFFMTGNIHAYLLTKAQEQAEHMDEEEMRLHQEEEE' A
#
# COMPACT_ATOMS: atom_id res chain seq x y z
N MET A 1 12.46 8.29 -4.12
CA MET A 1 11.03 7.99 -4.34
C MET A 1 10.48 7.39 -3.04
N PHE A 2 9.86 8.21 -2.17
CA PHE A 2 9.28 7.77 -0.89
C PHE A 2 8.02 8.60 -0.52
N GLU A 3 7.27 9.11 -1.50
CA GLU A 3 6.25 10.13 -1.21
C GLU A 3 4.84 9.58 -0.93
N ASP A 4 4.50 8.35 -1.33
CA ASP A 4 3.12 7.87 -1.22
C ASP A 4 2.74 7.25 0.13
N ARG A 5 3.70 6.77 0.94
CA ARG A 5 3.39 6.07 2.21
C ARG A 5 2.71 6.94 3.27
N ASN A 6 2.71 8.26 3.09
CA ASN A 6 2.14 9.21 4.04
C ASN A 6 0.75 9.74 3.66
N PHE A 7 0.23 9.45 2.46
CA PHE A 7 -1.05 10.02 2.03
C PHE A 7 -2.22 9.60 2.94
N SER A 8 -2.37 8.28 3.17
CA SER A 8 -3.45 7.74 3.98
C SER A 8 -3.41 8.25 5.43
N TRP A 9 -2.22 8.32 6.03
CA TRP A 9 -2.04 8.83 7.40
C TRP A 9 -2.31 10.34 7.50
N ASN A 10 -1.82 11.13 6.54
CA ASN A 10 -2.09 12.58 6.51
C ASN A 10 -3.57 12.88 6.31
N TYR A 11 -4.26 12.14 5.43
CA TYR A 11 -5.69 12.28 5.22
C TYR A 11 -6.48 11.98 6.51
N PHE A 12 -6.11 10.93 7.23
CA PHE A 12 -6.70 10.63 8.53
C PHE A 12 -6.48 11.75 9.53
N PHE A 13 -5.25 12.26 9.65
CA PHE A 13 -4.94 13.34 10.58
C PHE A 13 -5.74 14.62 10.30
N MET A 14 -5.96 14.94 9.02
CA MET A 14 -6.72 16.13 8.61
C MET A 14 -8.24 15.98 8.77
N THR A 15 -8.78 14.79 8.54
CA THR A 15 -10.23 14.58 8.41
C THR A 15 -10.87 13.80 9.57
N GLY A 16 -10.06 13.07 10.34
CA GLY A 16 -10.53 12.11 11.35
C GLY A 16 -11.26 10.89 10.76
N ASN A 17 -11.29 10.72 9.43
CA ASN A 17 -12.04 9.65 8.79
C ASN A 17 -11.25 8.33 8.83
N ILE A 18 -11.47 7.54 9.89
CA ILE A 18 -10.81 6.25 10.10
C ILE A 18 -11.20 5.20 9.03
N HIS A 19 -12.41 5.26 8.49
CA HIS A 19 -12.87 4.29 7.49
C HIS A 19 -12.11 4.43 6.18
N ALA A 20 -11.89 5.67 5.73
CA ALA A 20 -11.10 5.94 4.54
C ALA A 20 -9.65 5.46 4.72
N TYR A 21 -9.04 5.73 5.89
CA TYR A 21 -7.69 5.26 6.21
C TYR A 21 -7.55 3.74 6.13
N LEU A 22 -8.47 3.01 6.76
CA LEU A 22 -8.44 1.54 6.79
C LEU A 22 -8.63 0.95 5.39
N LEU A 23 -9.49 1.56 4.56
CA LEU A 23 -9.71 1.13 3.18
C LEU A 23 -8.42 1.29 2.35
N THR A 24 -7.79 2.47 2.42
CA THR A 24 -6.53 2.72 1.70
C THR A 24 -5.41 1.81 2.19
N LYS A 25 -5.33 1.55 3.50
CA LYS A 25 -4.34 0.62 4.05
C LYS A 25 -4.55 -0.82 3.62
N ALA A 26 -5.80 -1.28 3.52
CA ALA A 26 -6.10 -2.60 3.01
C ALA A 26 -5.71 -2.74 1.54
N GLN A 27 -5.91 -1.69 0.74
CA GLN A 27 -5.51 -1.67 -0.66
C GLN A 27 -3.98 -1.64 -0.83
N GLU A 28 -3.27 -0.79 -0.07
CA GLU A 28 -1.80 -0.76 -0.05
C GLU A 28 -1.20 -2.14 0.30
N GLN A 29 -1.82 -2.86 1.25
CA GLN A 29 -1.38 -4.22 1.61
C GLN A 29 -1.63 -5.25 0.51
N ALA A 30 -2.75 -5.14 -0.22
CA ALA A 30 -3.06 -6.02 -1.34
C ALA A 30 -2.09 -5.80 -2.51
N GLU A 31 -1.80 -4.54 -2.86
CA GLU A 31 -0.86 -4.20 -3.93
C GLU A 31 0.57 -4.67 -3.63
N HIS A 32 1.03 -4.58 -2.38
CA HIS A 32 2.35 -5.09 -1.99
C HIS A 32 2.47 -6.62 -2.07
N MET A 33 1.39 -7.36 -1.88
CA MET A 33 1.40 -8.82 -1.99
C MET A 33 1.57 -9.26 -3.45
N ASP A 34 0.89 -8.58 -4.37
CA ASP A 34 1.02 -8.83 -5.82
C ASP A 34 2.43 -8.46 -6.34
N GLU A 35 3.04 -7.39 -5.84
CA GLU A 35 4.42 -7.02 -6.22
C GLU A 35 5.47 -8.03 -5.72
N GLU A 36 5.25 -8.64 -4.55
CA GLU A 36 6.15 -9.65 -3.98
C GLU A 36 6.03 -11.00 -4.72
N GLU A 37 4.81 -11.42 -5.06
CA GLU A 37 4.56 -12.61 -5.88
C GLU A 37 5.14 -12.47 -7.30
N MET A 38 5.01 -11.28 -7.89
CA MET A 38 5.57 -11.00 -9.22
C MET A 38 7.11 -10.98 -9.23
N ARG A 39 7.76 -10.60 -8.13
CA ARG A 39 9.23 -10.68 -7.98
C ARG A 39 9.71 -12.12 -7.83
N LEU A 40 9.02 -12.95 -7.05
CA LEU A 40 9.39 -14.36 -6.87
C LEU A 40 9.32 -15.14 -8.19
N HIS A 41 8.36 -14.85 -9.05
CA HIS A 41 8.27 -15.48 -10.37
C HIS A 41 9.33 -15.01 -11.38
N GLN A 42 9.91 -13.81 -11.22
CA GLN A 42 11.00 -13.35 -12.07
C GLN A 42 12.36 -13.96 -11.70
N GLU A 43 12.56 -14.35 -10.44
CA GLU A 43 13.81 -14.99 -9.98
C GLU A 43 13.89 -16.49 -10.32
N GLU A 44 12.76 -17.15 -10.66
CA GLU A 44 12.73 -18.57 -11.07
C GLU A 44 13.07 -18.79 -12.57
N GLU A 45 13.09 -17.73 -13.39
CA GLU A 45 13.38 -17.80 -14.83
C GLU A 45 14.84 -17.44 -15.22
N GLU A 46 15.72 -17.10 -14.25
CA GLU A 46 17.19 -16.99 -14.43
C GLU A 46 17.96 -18.25 -13.99
#